data_AF-A0A7U9SRE4-F1
#
_entry.id   AF-A0A7U9SRE4-F1
#
_cell.length_a   1.000
_cell.length_b   1.000
_cell.length_c   1.000
_cell.angle_alpha   90.00
_cell.angle_beta   90.00
_cell.angle_gamma   90.00
#
_symmetry.space_group_name_H-M   'P 1'
#
loop_
_entity.id
_entity.type
_entity.pdbx_description
1 polymer ?
#
loop_
_entity_poly.entity_id
_entity_poly.type
_entity_poly.pdbx_seq_one_letter_code
_entity_poly.pdbx_strand_id
1 'polypeptide(L)'
;MAGQDYFKNALSDFTFEAANGGAIRHLWDLGYTVQQIRERLAFPASSQRVQECVWKHMLDKGMVLRQEPGSLATSQRTEFVREYDKYGRATFRRINITSENNGPIFWRELAFCDSSHGKLSDYLAGKCLENGEENAYISWDFGLWEKEDTRWDLLEGWMREYLAGLPWEKRIVYHRMGGRIREIICRLYENGAYNGTCYFVEIKEKITIMEPAKPGE
;
A
#
# COMPACT_ATOMS: atom_id res chain seq x y z
N MET A 1 -29.19 11.06 22.81
CA MET A 1 -28.90 11.57 21.45
C MET A 1 -27.80 10.75 20.77
N ALA A 2 -26.67 10.44 21.42
CA ALA A 2 -25.59 9.61 20.86
C ALA A 2 -26.01 8.26 20.24
N GLY A 3 -27.01 7.57 20.80
CA GLY A 3 -27.47 6.27 20.26
C GLY A 3 -28.21 6.35 18.92
N GLN A 4 -28.92 7.45 18.64
CA GLN A 4 -29.59 7.63 17.35
C GLN A 4 -28.57 7.95 16.24
N ASP A 5 -27.55 8.75 16.55
CA ASP A 5 -26.50 9.09 15.59
C ASP A 5 -25.61 7.87 15.28
N TYR A 6 -25.31 7.05 16.28
CA TYR A 6 -24.60 5.79 16.09
C TYR A 6 -25.35 4.85 15.11
N PHE A 7 -26.66 4.67 15.32
CA PHE A 7 -27.47 3.82 14.43
C PHE A 7 -27.53 4.37 13.01
N LYS A 8 -27.74 5.68 12.84
CA LYS A 8 -27.75 6.33 11.51
C LYS A 8 -26.43 6.14 10.78
N ASN A 9 -25.31 6.27 11.48
CA ASN A 9 -23.98 6.06 10.91
C ASN A 9 -23.77 4.60 10.50
N ALA A 10 -24.10 3.65 11.38
CA ALA A 10 -23.99 2.23 11.08
C ALA A 10 -24.86 1.82 9.87
N LEU A 11 -26.07 2.36 9.76
CA LEU A 11 -26.96 2.11 8.62
C LEU A 11 -26.41 2.72 7.33
N SER A 12 -25.87 3.94 7.40
CA SER A 12 -25.22 4.62 6.27
C SER A 12 -24.02 3.81 5.76
N ASP A 13 -23.17 3.32 6.66
CA ASP A 13 -22.00 2.50 6.33
C ASP A 13 -22.38 1.15 5.75
N PHE A 14 -23.39 0.49 6.33
CA PHE A 14 -23.95 -0.73 5.78
C PHE A 14 -24.49 -0.54 4.35
N THR A 15 -25.28 0.53 4.13
CA THR A 15 -25.86 0.83 2.82
C THR A 15 -24.77 1.11 1.79
N PHE A 16 -23.74 1.87 2.18
CA PHE A 16 -22.59 2.15 1.32
C PHE A 16 -21.83 0.89 0.94
N GLU A 17 -21.54 0.01 1.90
CA GLU A 17 -20.82 -1.25 1.65
C GLU A 17 -21.63 -2.14 0.71
N ALA A 18 -22.95 -2.25 0.92
CA ALA A 18 -23.85 -3.02 0.08
C ALA A 18 -23.96 -2.48 -1.36
N ALA A 19 -23.98 -1.15 -1.52
CA ALA A 19 -24.16 -0.51 -2.83
C ALA A 19 -22.85 -0.40 -3.64
N ASN A 20 -21.74 -0.07 -2.98
CA ASN A 20 -20.50 0.34 -3.66
C ASN A 20 -19.24 -0.42 -3.20
N GLY A 21 -19.21 -1.01 -2.01
CA GLY A 21 -17.99 -1.52 -1.38
C GLY A 21 -17.26 -2.58 -2.21
N GLY A 22 -17.98 -3.53 -2.79
CA GLY A 22 -17.41 -4.55 -3.68
C GLY A 22 -16.88 -3.97 -5.00
N ALA A 23 -17.63 -3.04 -5.61
CA ALA A 23 -17.25 -2.42 -6.88
C ALA A 23 -15.99 -1.55 -6.74
N ILE A 24 -15.89 -0.76 -5.67
CA ILE A 24 -14.70 0.08 -5.39
C ILE A 24 -13.44 -0.80 -5.28
N ARG A 25 -13.49 -1.86 -4.48
CA ARG A 25 -12.35 -2.78 -4.28
C ARG A 25 -11.95 -3.49 -5.58
N HIS A 26 -12.93 -3.95 -6.34
CA HIS A 26 -12.68 -4.60 -7.62
C HIS A 26 -12.04 -3.65 -8.64
N LEU A 27 -12.60 -2.44 -8.80
CA LEU A 27 -12.05 -1.43 -9.71
C LEU A 27 -10.64 -0.99 -9.28
N TRP A 28 -10.40 -0.87 -7.97
CA TRP A 28 -9.05 -0.60 -7.45
C TRP A 28 -8.06 -1.70 -7.84
N ASP A 29 -8.45 -2.97 -7.65
CA ASP A 29 -7.62 -4.13 -8.00
C ASP A 29 -7.35 -4.22 -9.52
N LEU A 30 -8.26 -3.72 -10.36
CA LEU A 30 -8.05 -3.55 -11.81
C LEU A 30 -7.12 -2.37 -12.16
N GLY A 31 -6.74 -1.56 -11.17
CA GLY A 31 -5.91 -0.39 -11.36
C GLY A 31 -6.69 0.87 -11.74
N TYR A 32 -7.90 1.12 -11.27
CA TYR A 32 -8.49 2.45 -11.45
C TYR A 32 -8.02 3.45 -10.36
N THR A 33 -7.86 4.73 -10.71
CA THR A 33 -7.64 5.80 -9.71
C THR A 33 -8.94 6.11 -8.96
N VAL A 34 -8.88 6.77 -7.80
CA VAL A 34 -10.09 7.15 -7.04
C VAL A 34 -11.07 7.98 -7.89
N GLN A 35 -10.55 8.88 -8.71
CA GLN A 35 -11.37 9.67 -9.64
C GLN A 35 -12.06 8.78 -10.67
N GLN A 36 -11.30 7.89 -11.32
CA GLN A 36 -11.82 6.96 -12.32
C GLN A 36 -12.83 5.95 -11.74
N ILE A 37 -12.64 5.52 -10.49
CA ILE A 37 -13.58 4.67 -9.76
C ILE A 37 -14.89 5.42 -9.59
N ARG A 38 -14.84 6.65 -9.05
CA ARG A 38 -16.02 7.47 -8.79
C ARG A 38 -16.88 7.67 -10.04
N GLU A 39 -16.26 7.86 -11.20
CA GLU A 39 -16.92 8.03 -12.50
C GLU A 39 -17.59 6.75 -13.02
N ARG A 40 -17.20 5.56 -12.53
CA ARG A 40 -17.68 4.24 -12.97
C ARG A 40 -18.68 3.59 -12.02
N LEU A 41 -18.91 4.15 -10.84
CA LEU A 41 -19.87 3.60 -9.88
C LEU A 41 -21.30 3.75 -10.40
N ALA A 42 -22.09 2.68 -10.30
CA ALA A 42 -23.50 2.69 -10.62
C ALA A 42 -24.30 3.60 -9.67
N PHE A 43 -23.86 3.70 -8.41
CA PHE A 43 -24.43 4.60 -7.41
C PHE A 43 -23.42 5.67 -7.03
N PRO A 44 -23.79 6.96 -7.11
CA PRO A 44 -22.87 8.04 -6.80
C PRO A 44 -22.40 7.97 -5.34
N ALA A 45 -21.09 8.14 -5.16
CA ALA A 45 -20.44 8.22 -3.85
C ALA A 45 -19.60 9.49 -3.76
N SER A 46 -19.50 10.06 -2.56
CA SER A 46 -18.57 11.18 -2.34
C SER A 46 -17.13 10.70 -2.48
N SER A 47 -16.24 11.60 -2.92
CA SER A 47 -14.81 11.29 -3.04
C SER A 47 -14.26 10.72 -1.74
N GLN A 48 -14.58 11.35 -0.61
CA GLN A 48 -14.12 10.93 0.71
C GLN A 48 -14.47 9.46 1.02
N ARG A 49 -15.70 9.02 0.73
CA ARG A 49 -16.09 7.62 1.00
C ARG A 49 -15.37 6.64 0.10
N VAL A 50 -15.12 7.00 -1.16
CA VAL A 50 -14.31 6.17 -2.07
C VAL A 50 -12.87 6.09 -1.58
N GLN A 51 -12.29 7.22 -1.16
CA GLN A 51 -10.94 7.30 -0.60
C GLN A 51 -10.76 6.44 0.63
N GLU A 52 -11.68 6.55 1.60
CA GLU A 52 -11.66 5.75 2.83
C GLU A 52 -11.80 4.25 2.54
N CYS A 53 -12.69 3.88 1.61
CA CYS A 53 -12.88 2.49 1.21
C CYS A 53 -11.62 1.90 0.54
N VAL A 54 -11.02 2.65 -0.40
CA VAL A 54 -9.77 2.26 -1.08
C VAL A 54 -8.62 2.16 -0.08
N TRP A 55 -8.44 3.17 0.78
CA TRP A 55 -7.36 3.19 1.76
C TRP A 55 -7.45 2.02 2.73
N LYS A 56 -8.66 1.75 3.25
CA LYS A 56 -8.91 0.58 4.09
C LYS A 56 -8.56 -0.71 3.36
N HIS A 57 -8.98 -0.87 2.11
CA HIS A 57 -8.64 -2.04 1.29
C HIS A 57 -7.13 -2.19 1.08
N MET A 58 -6.40 -1.10 0.82
CA MET A 58 -4.94 -1.12 0.68
C MET A 58 -4.24 -1.59 1.96
N LEU A 59 -4.71 -1.13 3.12
CA LEU A 59 -4.19 -1.58 4.43
C LEU A 59 -4.53 -3.06 4.67
N ASP A 60 -5.78 -3.46 4.44
CA ASP A 60 -6.27 -4.82 4.69
C ASP A 60 -5.56 -5.86 3.78
N LYS A 61 -5.26 -5.50 2.53
CA LYS A 61 -4.49 -6.35 1.59
C LYS A 61 -2.97 -6.30 1.82
N GLY A 62 -2.47 -5.43 2.70
CA GLY A 62 -1.04 -5.22 2.92
C GLY A 62 -0.33 -4.53 1.75
N MET A 63 -1.04 -3.78 0.91
CA MET A 63 -0.45 -2.92 -0.12
C MET A 63 0.25 -1.71 0.50
N VAL A 64 -0.21 -1.23 1.66
CA VAL A 64 0.44 -0.18 2.43
C VAL A 64 0.64 -0.67 3.86
N LEU A 65 1.86 -0.50 4.37
CA LEU A 65 2.21 -0.79 5.75
C LEU A 65 2.54 0.50 6.49
N ARG A 66 2.18 0.53 7.76
CA ARG A 66 2.43 1.66 8.67
C ARG A 66 3.75 1.52 9.44
N GLN A 67 4.37 0.35 9.34
CA GLN A 67 5.62 -0.02 10.00
C GLN A 67 6.53 -0.65 8.94
N GLU A 68 7.84 -0.62 9.20
CA GLU A 68 8.84 -1.17 8.29
C GLU A 68 8.54 -2.65 8.00
N PRO A 69 8.64 -3.11 6.74
CA PRO A 69 8.59 -4.54 6.44
C PRO A 69 9.57 -5.31 7.34
N GLY A 70 9.17 -6.45 7.88
CA GLY A 70 10.01 -7.24 8.80
C GLY A 70 10.15 -6.69 10.23
N SER A 71 9.61 -5.50 10.55
CA SER A 71 9.58 -4.98 11.92
C SER A 71 8.40 -5.51 12.76
N LEU A 72 7.47 -6.25 12.12
CA LEU A 72 6.39 -6.94 12.82
C LEU A 72 6.91 -8.21 13.50
N ALA A 73 7.22 -8.05 14.79
CA ALA A 73 6.93 -9.10 15.75
C ALA A 73 5.44 -9.51 15.61
N THR A 74 5.19 -10.69 15.04
CA THR A 74 3.93 -11.44 15.11
C THR A 74 2.66 -10.71 14.65
N SER A 75 2.43 -10.59 13.34
CA SER A 75 1.06 -10.45 12.84
C SER A 75 0.31 -11.76 13.08
N GLN A 76 -0.40 -11.87 14.21
CA GLN A 76 -1.25 -13.01 14.52
C GLN A 76 -2.41 -13.06 13.51
N ARG A 77 -2.29 -13.94 12.51
CA ARG A 77 -3.43 -14.25 11.65
C ARG A 77 -4.44 -15.01 12.50
N THR A 78 -5.58 -14.37 12.74
CA THR A 78 -6.68 -14.95 13.50
C THR A 78 -7.60 -15.67 12.55
N GLU A 79 -7.68 -16.99 12.63
CA GLU A 79 -8.69 -17.77 11.91
C GLU A 79 -9.78 -18.22 12.88
N PHE A 80 -11.01 -18.28 12.38
CA PHE A 80 -12.17 -18.75 13.14
C PHE A 80 -12.56 -20.14 12.62
N VAL A 81 -12.40 -21.16 13.46
CA VAL A 81 -12.85 -22.52 13.15
C VAL A 81 -14.28 -22.68 13.65
N ARG A 82 -15.17 -23.13 12.76
CA ARG A 82 -16.55 -23.48 13.10
C ARG A 82 -16.57 -24.92 13.63
N GLU A 83 -16.92 -25.08 14.90
CA GLU A 83 -17.09 -26.37 15.56
C GLU A 83 -18.57 -26.61 15.88
N TYR A 84 -19.01 -27.86 15.85
CA TYR A 84 -20.36 -28.25 16.23
C TYR A 84 -20.32 -29.07 17.53
N ASP A 85 -21.16 -28.72 18.50
CA ASP A 85 -21.30 -29.51 19.72
C ASP A 85 -22.08 -30.82 19.48
N LYS A 86 -22.16 -31.65 20.52
CA LYS A 86 -22.94 -32.91 20.54
C LYS A 86 -24.46 -32.73 20.30
N TYR A 87 -24.94 -31.49 20.24
CA TYR A 87 -26.34 -31.12 20.00
C TYR A 87 -26.51 -30.35 18.68
N GLY A 88 -25.46 -30.28 17.83
CA GLY A 88 -25.49 -29.61 16.52
C GLY A 88 -25.45 -28.08 16.58
N ARG A 89 -25.14 -27.47 17.73
CA ARG A 89 -24.98 -26.01 17.83
C ARG A 89 -23.60 -25.60 17.32
N ALA A 90 -23.57 -24.60 16.45
CA ALA A 90 -22.33 -24.06 15.91
C ALA A 90 -21.69 -23.08 16.90
N THR A 91 -20.41 -23.29 17.21
CA THR A 91 -19.56 -22.38 18.00
C THR A 91 -18.31 -22.04 17.21
N PHE A 92 -17.85 -20.78 17.29
CA PHE A 92 -16.63 -20.34 16.63
C PHE A 92 -15.48 -20.31 17.63
N ARG A 93 -14.45 -21.12 17.39
CA ARG A 93 -13.21 -21.07 18.15
C ARG A 93 -12.22 -20.18 17.42
N ARG A 94 -11.73 -19.16 18.13
CA ARG A 94 -10.62 -18.34 17.65
C ARG A 94 -9.32 -19.14 17.76
N ILE A 95 -8.65 -19.38 16.65
CA ILE A 95 -7.30 -19.94 16.62
C ILE A 95 -6.31 -18.86 16.20
N ASN A 96 -5.23 -18.76 16.96
CA ASN A 96 -4.08 -17.96 16.58
C ASN A 96 -3.20 -18.86 15.72
N ILE A 97 -3.15 -18.60 14.42
CA ILE A 97 -2.13 -19.24 13.58
C ILE A 97 -0.88 -18.40 13.75
N THR A 98 0.04 -18.90 14.58
CA THR A 98 1.42 -18.46 14.54
C THR A 98 1.99 -19.01 13.25
N SER A 99 2.19 -18.18 12.23
CA SER A 99 3.04 -18.56 11.10
C SER A 99 4.40 -18.95 11.68
N GLU A 100 4.77 -20.22 11.54
CA GLU A 100 6.11 -20.68 11.86
C GLU A 100 7.10 -19.89 10.99
N ASN A 101 8.12 -19.31 11.63
CA ASN A 101 9.07 -18.31 11.15
C ASN A 101 8.53 -16.87 11.03
N ASN A 102 8.80 -16.07 12.07
CA ASN A 102 9.21 -14.66 11.88
C ASN A 102 9.99 -14.18 13.11
N GLY A 103 11.24 -14.67 13.21
CA GLY A 103 12.27 -13.89 13.90
C GLY A 103 12.55 -12.58 13.14
N PRO A 104 13.28 -11.64 13.74
CA PRO A 104 13.66 -10.40 13.05
C PRO A 104 14.35 -10.74 11.72
N ILE A 105 13.95 -10.07 10.64
CA ILE A 105 14.62 -10.23 9.34
C ILE A 105 16.00 -9.61 9.47
N PHE A 106 17.03 -10.42 9.24
CA PHE A 106 18.40 -9.94 9.10
C PHE A 106 18.60 -9.49 7.65
N TRP A 107 18.62 -8.18 7.46
CA TRP A 107 18.72 -7.57 6.14
C TRP A 107 20.15 -7.62 5.59
N ARG A 108 20.28 -8.00 4.32
CA ARG A 108 21.44 -7.64 3.50
C ARG A 108 21.24 -6.22 3.00
N GLU A 109 21.95 -5.28 3.61
CA GLU A 109 21.88 -3.87 3.23
C GLU A 109 22.78 -3.58 2.02
N LEU A 110 22.20 -2.98 0.99
CA LEU A 110 22.83 -2.61 -0.26
C LEU A 110 22.51 -1.16 -0.59
N ALA A 111 23.37 -0.52 -1.37
CA ALA A 111 23.11 0.79 -1.94
C ALA A 111 22.96 0.66 -3.46
N PHE A 112 21.90 1.26 -3.99
CA PHE A 112 21.76 1.40 -5.43
C PHE A 112 22.72 2.48 -5.95
N CYS A 113 23.25 2.27 -7.15
CA CYS A 113 24.17 3.18 -7.81
C CYS A 113 24.14 2.94 -9.32
N ASP A 114 23.89 3.99 -10.10
CA ASP A 114 23.73 3.90 -11.55
C ASP A 114 24.95 3.28 -12.24
N SER A 115 26.17 3.58 -11.77
CA SER A 115 27.42 3.10 -12.38
C SER A 115 27.59 1.58 -12.28
N SER A 116 27.07 0.97 -11.21
CA SER A 116 27.24 -0.45 -10.92
C SER A 116 26.01 -1.28 -11.31
N HIS A 117 24.84 -0.65 -11.32
CA HIS A 117 23.56 -1.34 -11.44
C HIS A 117 22.77 -0.96 -12.71
N GLY A 118 23.21 0.05 -13.46
CA GLY A 118 22.50 0.55 -14.63
C GLY A 118 21.28 1.39 -14.26
N LYS A 119 20.19 1.26 -15.03
CA LYS A 119 18.97 2.03 -14.80
C LYS A 119 18.19 1.49 -13.60
N LEU A 120 17.65 2.40 -12.79
CA LEU A 120 16.84 2.03 -11.63
C LEU A 120 15.61 1.20 -12.00
N SER A 121 14.98 1.49 -13.15
CA SER A 121 13.81 0.76 -13.65
C SER A 121 14.11 -0.73 -13.86
N ASP A 122 15.20 -1.03 -14.58
CA ASP A 122 15.63 -2.39 -14.88
C ASP A 122 16.05 -3.12 -13.60
N TYR A 123 16.75 -2.42 -12.71
CA TYR A 123 17.17 -2.94 -11.42
C TYR A 123 15.98 -3.34 -10.53
N LEU A 124 15.02 -2.44 -10.33
CA LEU A 124 13.83 -2.72 -9.50
C LEU A 124 12.94 -3.79 -10.13
N ALA A 125 12.82 -3.82 -11.47
CA ALA A 125 12.09 -4.88 -12.16
C ALA A 125 12.73 -6.25 -11.93
N GLY A 126 14.07 -6.34 -12.04
CA GLY A 126 14.81 -7.57 -11.74
C GLY A 126 14.64 -8.02 -10.29
N LYS A 127 14.75 -7.09 -9.33
CA LYS A 127 14.56 -7.39 -7.91
C LYS A 127 13.12 -7.81 -7.58
N CYS A 128 12.13 -7.20 -8.20
CA CYS A 128 10.73 -7.62 -8.05
C CYS A 128 10.48 -9.02 -8.64
N LEU A 129 11.14 -9.38 -9.74
CA LEU A 129 11.02 -10.72 -10.33
C LEU A 129 11.66 -11.79 -9.43
N GLU A 130 12.80 -11.49 -8.82
CA GLU A 130 13.52 -12.38 -7.90
C GLU A 130 12.75 -12.58 -6.59
N ASN A 131 12.24 -11.48 -6.00
CA ASN A 131 11.57 -11.49 -4.70
C ASN A 131 10.08 -11.86 -4.78
N GLY A 132 9.42 -11.56 -5.90
CA GLY A 132 7.96 -11.48 -6.00
C GLY A 132 7.42 -10.10 -5.57
N GLU A 133 6.48 -9.55 -6.34
CA GLU A 133 5.92 -8.21 -6.10
C GLU A 133 5.12 -8.10 -4.79
N GLU A 134 4.49 -9.19 -4.35
CA GLU A 134 3.62 -9.22 -3.17
C GLU A 134 4.35 -8.86 -1.87
N ASN A 135 5.66 -9.15 -1.82
CA ASN A 135 6.53 -8.99 -0.66
C ASN A 135 7.68 -8.01 -0.92
N ALA A 136 7.55 -7.17 -1.95
CA ALA A 136 8.45 -6.07 -2.24
C ALA A 136 7.80 -4.76 -1.82
N TYR A 137 8.51 -3.95 -1.03
CA TYR A 137 8.00 -2.71 -0.46
C TYR A 137 8.99 -1.57 -0.66
N ILE A 138 8.49 -0.35 -0.53
CA ILE A 138 9.31 0.86 -0.58
C ILE A 138 8.88 1.86 0.49
N SER A 139 9.85 2.55 1.09
CA SER A 139 9.56 3.69 1.96
C SER A 139 8.95 4.82 1.14
N TRP A 140 7.84 5.34 1.63
CA TRP A 140 7.02 6.32 0.96
C TRP A 140 6.75 7.49 1.89
N ASP A 141 7.34 8.65 1.59
CA ASP A 141 7.23 9.88 2.38
C ASP A 141 6.09 10.80 1.91
N PHE A 142 5.31 10.39 0.90
CA PHE A 142 4.32 11.23 0.24
C PHE A 142 3.33 11.94 1.16
N GLY A 143 2.90 11.30 2.25
CA GLY A 143 2.00 11.94 3.22
C GLY A 143 2.62 13.13 3.98
N LEU A 144 3.93 13.33 3.85
CA LEU A 144 4.68 14.46 4.40
C LEU A 144 4.87 15.59 3.40
N TRP A 145 4.51 15.41 2.13
CA TRP A 145 4.67 16.43 1.11
C TRP A 145 3.72 17.61 1.38
N GLU A 146 4.22 18.82 1.15
CA GLU A 146 3.38 20.01 1.19
C GLU A 146 2.55 20.12 -0.11
N LYS A 147 1.53 20.99 -0.10
CA LYS A 147 0.68 21.17 -1.30
C LYS A 147 1.45 21.79 -2.46
N GLU A 148 2.43 22.63 -2.14
CA GLU A 148 3.28 23.38 -3.06
C GLU A 148 4.63 22.68 -3.32
N ASP A 149 4.76 21.39 -2.99
CA ASP A 149 5.98 20.61 -3.22
C ASP A 149 6.29 20.50 -4.73
N THR A 150 7.52 20.83 -5.14
CA THR A 150 7.92 20.84 -6.55
C THR A 150 7.87 19.45 -7.20
N ARG A 151 7.87 18.37 -6.40
CA ARG A 151 7.70 17.00 -6.90
C ARG A 151 6.37 16.78 -7.59
N TRP A 152 5.34 17.59 -7.29
CA TRP A 152 4.06 17.53 -7.98
C TRP A 152 4.17 17.84 -9.47
N ASP A 153 5.12 18.68 -9.88
CA ASP A 153 5.32 19.08 -11.28
C ASP A 153 5.95 17.95 -12.11
N LEU A 154 6.57 16.96 -11.46
CA LEU A 154 7.17 15.79 -12.10
C LEU A 154 6.16 14.69 -12.46
N LEU A 155 4.98 14.76 -11.84
CA LEU A 155 3.96 13.72 -11.87
C LEU A 155 2.78 14.15 -12.75
N GLU A 156 2.63 13.51 -13.90
CA GLU A 156 1.59 13.84 -14.87
C GLU A 156 0.52 12.75 -14.99
N GLY A 157 -0.68 13.16 -15.40
CA GLY A 157 -1.81 12.26 -15.67
C GLY A 157 -2.17 11.35 -14.50
N TRP A 158 -2.12 10.04 -14.74
CA TRP A 158 -2.57 9.03 -13.79
C TRP A 158 -1.75 9.01 -12.50
N MET A 159 -0.47 9.39 -12.53
CA MET A 159 0.41 9.41 -11.35
C MET A 159 -0.09 10.42 -10.32
N ARG A 160 -0.45 11.62 -10.81
CA ARG A 160 -0.99 12.69 -9.97
C ARG A 160 -2.38 12.34 -9.45
N GLU A 161 -3.24 11.78 -10.30
CA GLU A 161 -4.56 11.30 -9.88
C GLU A 161 -4.48 10.21 -8.81
N TYR A 162 -3.54 9.26 -8.96
CA TYR A 162 -3.32 8.19 -8.00
C TYR A 162 -2.91 8.75 -6.63
N LEU A 163 -1.91 9.63 -6.63
CA LEU A 163 -1.33 10.17 -5.41
C LEU A 163 -2.25 11.17 -4.70
N ALA A 164 -2.81 12.14 -5.42
CA ALA A 164 -3.76 13.11 -4.86
C ALA A 164 -5.08 12.46 -4.47
N GLY A 165 -5.40 11.32 -5.08
CA GLY A 165 -6.61 10.55 -4.83
C GLY A 165 -6.62 9.85 -3.48
N LEU A 166 -5.49 9.58 -2.84
CA LEU A 166 -5.43 8.77 -1.62
C LEU A 166 -5.27 9.61 -0.34
N PRO A 167 -5.88 9.20 0.80
CA PRO A 167 -5.81 9.92 2.06
C PRO A 167 -4.54 9.54 2.84
N TRP A 168 -3.38 9.91 2.32
CA TRP A 168 -2.10 9.57 2.94
C TRP A 168 -1.98 10.12 4.36
N GLU A 169 -1.48 9.29 5.25
CA GLU A 169 -1.22 9.66 6.63
C GLU A 169 0.03 10.55 6.68
N LYS A 170 0.07 11.55 7.58
CA LYS A 170 1.21 12.47 7.76
C LYS A 170 2.44 11.80 8.40
N ARG A 171 2.96 10.76 7.76
CA ARG A 171 4.11 9.96 8.16
C ARG A 171 4.66 9.18 6.96
N ILE A 172 5.84 8.60 7.14
CA ILE A 172 6.36 7.59 6.23
C ILE A 172 5.49 6.32 6.35
N VAL A 173 5.07 5.80 5.20
CA VAL A 173 4.43 4.50 5.07
C VAL A 173 5.25 3.63 4.12
N TYR A 174 4.96 2.34 4.03
CA TYR A 174 5.67 1.43 3.15
C TYR A 174 4.72 0.87 2.12
N HIS A 175 4.90 1.24 0.86
CA HIS A 175 4.01 0.85 -0.22
C HIS A 175 4.54 -0.38 -0.94
N ARG A 176 3.66 -1.32 -1.28
CA ARG A 176 4.00 -2.48 -2.10
C ARG A 176 4.46 -2.02 -3.49
N MET A 177 5.54 -2.61 -3.97
CA MET A 177 6.21 -2.22 -5.20
C MET A 177 5.63 -2.94 -6.42
N GLY A 178 4.40 -2.57 -6.80
CA GLY A 178 3.82 -2.94 -8.10
C GLY A 178 4.33 -2.07 -9.25
N GLY A 179 3.95 -2.41 -10.49
CA GLY A 179 4.39 -1.69 -11.70
C GLY A 179 4.18 -0.17 -11.66
N ARG A 180 3.03 0.29 -11.16
CA ARG A 180 2.74 1.73 -11.01
C ARG A 180 3.69 2.46 -10.09
N ILE A 181 3.95 1.85 -8.94
CA ILE A 181 4.79 2.46 -7.92
C ILE A 181 6.22 2.54 -8.45
N ARG A 182 6.70 1.49 -9.13
CA ARG A 182 8.00 1.55 -9.82
C ARG A 182 8.07 2.69 -10.82
N GLU A 183 7.03 2.90 -11.62
CA GLU A 183 7.00 3.99 -12.61
C GLU A 183 7.09 5.36 -11.95
N ILE A 184 6.32 5.60 -10.88
CA ILE A 184 6.36 6.85 -10.09
C ILE A 184 7.76 7.06 -9.48
N ILE A 185 8.35 6.02 -8.88
CA ILE A 185 9.67 6.12 -8.25
C ILE A 185 10.74 6.44 -9.29
N CYS A 186 10.75 5.71 -10.41
CA CYS A 186 11.73 5.93 -11.46
C CYS A 186 11.62 7.37 -11.99
N ARG A 187 10.39 7.87 -12.19
CA ARG A 187 10.15 9.25 -12.59
C ARG A 187 10.72 10.26 -11.59
N LEU A 188 10.49 10.05 -10.29
CA LEU A 188 11.02 10.94 -9.25
C LEU A 188 12.55 10.84 -9.13
N TYR A 189 13.11 9.63 -9.22
CA TYR A 189 14.55 9.38 -9.14
C TYR A 189 15.32 10.00 -10.30
N GLU A 190 14.84 9.82 -11.54
CA GLU A 190 15.45 10.40 -12.75
C GLU A 190 15.52 11.93 -12.72
N ASN A 191 14.65 12.55 -11.92
CA ASN A 191 14.60 14.01 -11.72
C ASN A 191 15.27 14.46 -10.40
N GLY A 192 15.99 13.57 -9.70
CA GLY A 192 16.69 13.90 -8.47
C GLY A 192 15.76 14.29 -7.33
N ALA A 193 14.56 13.70 -7.28
CA ALA A 193 13.53 14.07 -6.31
C ALA A 193 13.02 12.86 -5.50
N TYR A 194 13.80 11.78 -5.49
CA TYR A 194 13.51 10.57 -4.73
C TYR A 194 14.72 10.10 -3.92
N ASN A 195 14.52 9.99 -2.61
CA ASN A 195 15.39 9.28 -1.68
C ASN A 195 14.54 8.30 -0.88
N GLY A 196 15.02 7.08 -0.70
CA GLY A 196 14.29 6.11 0.11
C GLY A 196 14.92 4.73 0.11
N THR A 197 14.18 3.78 0.64
CA THR A 197 14.64 2.42 0.87
C THR A 197 13.61 1.44 0.32
N CYS A 198 14.09 0.50 -0.49
CA CYS A 198 13.34 -0.65 -0.94
C CYS A 198 13.62 -1.86 -0.03
N TYR A 199 12.58 -2.65 0.19
CA TYR A 199 12.62 -3.82 1.06
C TYR A 199 12.11 -5.02 0.28
N PHE A 200 12.96 -6.02 0.13
CA PHE A 200 12.64 -7.27 -0.57
C PHE A 200 12.67 -8.39 0.47
N VAL A 201 11.48 -8.72 1.00
CA VAL A 201 11.32 -9.56 2.20
C VAL A 201 11.75 -11.01 1.96
N GLU A 202 11.46 -11.59 0.79
CA GLU A 202 11.77 -12.99 0.48
C GLU A 202 13.27 -13.23 0.34
N ILE A 203 13.95 -12.32 -0.38
CA ILE A 203 15.40 -12.37 -0.57
C ILE A 203 16.18 -11.69 0.56
N LYS A 204 15.47 -11.10 1.54
CA LYS A 204 16.01 -10.41 2.73
C LYS A 204 16.99 -9.29 2.37
N GLU A 205 16.70 -8.53 1.33
CA GLU A 205 17.50 -7.38 0.92
C GLU A 205 16.83 -6.05 1.29
N LYS A 206 17.66 -5.11 1.74
CA LYS A 206 17.27 -3.73 1.99
C LYS A 206 18.15 -2.85 1.12
N ILE A 207 17.55 -2.10 0.21
CA ILE A 207 18.27 -1.35 -0.82
C ILE A 207 17.99 0.13 -0.63
N THR A 208 19.03 0.88 -0.28
CA THR A 208 18.95 2.34 -0.18
C THR A 208 19.13 2.95 -1.56
N ILE A 209 18.20 3.82 -1.95
CA ILE A 209 18.24 4.65 -3.15
C ILE A 209 18.48 6.08 -2.70
N MET A 210 19.58 6.65 -3.14
CA MET A 210 19.90 8.06 -2.96
C MET A 210 19.84 8.76 -4.31
N GLU A 211 19.46 10.03 -4.33
CA GLU A 211 19.43 10.86 -5.52
C GLU A 211 20.68 10.66 -6.39
N PRO A 212 20.52 10.59 -7.73
CA PRO A 212 21.65 10.45 -8.62
C PRO A 212 22.61 11.62 -8.39
N ALA A 213 23.90 11.30 -8.30
CA ALA A 213 24.92 12.33 -8.19
C ALA A 213 24.78 13.30 -9.37
N LYS A 214 24.58 14.60 -9.07
CA LYS A 214 24.55 15.63 -10.12
C LYS A 214 25.85 15.52 -10.93
N PRO A 215 25.78 15.42 -12.27
CA PRO A 215 26.98 15.45 -13.08
C PRO A 215 27.64 16.84 -12.97
N GLY A 216 28.63 16.98 -12.09
CA GLY A 216 29.58 18.10 -12.05
C GLY A 216 29.41 19.12 -10.92
N GLU A 217 29.75 18.74 -9.69
CA GLU A 217 30.38 19.65 -8.71
C GLU A 217 31.86 19.30 -8.55
#